data_AF-A0A498QUZ3-F1
#
_entry.id   AF-A0A498QUZ3-F1
#
_cell.length_a   1.000
_cell.length_b   1.000
_cell.length_c   1.000
_cell.angle_alpha   90.00
_cell.angle_beta   90.00
_cell.angle_gamma   90.00
#
_symmetry.space_group_name_H-M   'P 1'
#
loop_
_entity.id
_entity.type
_entity.pdbx_description
1 polymer ?
#
loop_
_entity_poly.entity_id
_entity_poly.type
_entity_poly.pdbx_seq_one_letter_code
_entity_poly.pdbx_strand_id
1 'polypeptide(L)'
;MDATRQAHGDAGGTRVLVEVLLLHRHLYRADVLAGISGALSVGSTSPDVVALEARKAADRRGAASGLHDAHRGGRVVVLAKHRSAAVPADERPLPSVEKYDTLLGRETS
;
A
#
# COMPACT_ATOMS: atom_id res chain seq x y z
N MET A 1 24.64 -25.83 23.05
CA MET A 1 23.38 -25.36 22.43
C MET A 1 23.13 -23.90 22.84
N ASP A 2 24.19 -23.08 22.85
CA ASP A 2 24.21 -21.87 23.70
C ASP A 2 24.49 -20.57 22.94
N ALA A 3 24.75 -20.63 21.62
CA ALA A 3 25.05 -19.45 20.81
C ALA A 3 23.80 -18.63 20.46
N THR A 4 22.62 -19.24 20.38
CA THR A 4 21.36 -18.55 20.04
C THR A 4 20.67 -17.90 21.25
N ARG A 5 20.94 -18.39 22.47
CA ARG A 5 20.33 -17.85 23.70
C ARG A 5 20.85 -16.46 24.08
N GLN A 6 22.06 -16.10 23.63
CA GLN A 6 22.75 -14.85 23.97
C GLN A 6 22.44 -13.69 23.00
N ALA A 7 21.77 -13.92 21.86
CA ALA A 7 21.68 -12.91 20.81
C ALA A 7 20.60 -11.84 21.02
N HIS A 8 19.42 -12.16 21.57
CA HIS A 8 18.27 -11.23 21.59
C HIS A 8 17.42 -11.20 22.87
N GLY A 9 17.88 -11.86 23.95
CA GLY A 9 17.34 -11.79 25.31
C GLY A 9 15.87 -11.36 25.42
N ASP A 10 14.94 -12.31 25.23
CA ASP A 10 13.49 -12.30 25.48
C ASP A 10 12.68 -11.02 25.11
N ALA A 11 13.06 -9.85 25.63
CA ALA A 11 12.53 -8.53 25.30
C ALA A 11 12.68 -8.14 23.82
N GLY A 12 13.82 -8.44 23.18
CA GLY A 12 14.03 -8.13 21.76
C GLY A 12 13.14 -8.97 20.86
N GLY A 13 13.06 -10.28 21.14
CA GLY A 13 12.20 -11.21 20.42
C GLY A 13 10.71 -10.92 20.62
N THR A 14 10.28 -10.60 21.84
CA THR A 14 8.88 -10.21 22.12
C THR A 14 8.51 -8.90 21.42
N ARG A 15 9.41 -7.91 21.37
CA ARG A 15 9.16 -6.67 20.62
C ARG A 15 8.93 -6.93 19.13
N VAL A 16 9.81 -7.72 18.51
CA VAL A 16 9.66 -8.13 17.10
C VAL A 16 8.34 -8.87 16.89
N LEU A 17 7.98 -9.80 17.77
CA LEU A 17 6.72 -10.53 17.70
C LEU A 17 5.52 -9.59 17.81
N VAL A 18 5.54 -8.62 18.72
CA VAL A 18 4.48 -7.61 18.86
C VAL A 18 4.35 -6.78 17.58
N GLU A 19 5.46 -6.32 17.00
CA GLU A 19 5.44 -5.56 15.74
C GLU A 19 4.79 -6.36 14.60
N VAL A 20 5.12 -7.65 14.47
CA VAL A 20 4.49 -8.55 13.49
C VAL A 20 2.99 -8.75 13.79
N LEU A 21 2.62 -8.95 15.07
CA LEU A 21 1.21 -9.11 15.47
C LEU A 21 0.38 -7.82 15.25
N LEU A 22 0.99 -6.65 15.28
CA LEU A 22 0.30 -5.39 14.99
C LEU A 22 -0.05 -5.24 13.50
N LEU A 23 0.70 -5.86 12.59
CA LEU A 23 0.36 -5.88 11.16
C LEU A 23 -1.03 -6.45 10.91
N HIS A 24 -1.44 -7.39 11.74
CA HIS A 24 -2.73 -8.08 11.70
C HIS A 24 -3.94 -7.16 11.94
N ARG A 25 -3.74 -5.92 12.41
CA ARG A 25 -4.79 -4.89 12.52
C ARG A 25 -5.24 -4.37 11.15
N HIS A 26 -4.36 -4.44 10.15
CA HIS A 26 -4.61 -3.90 8.81
C HIS A 26 -4.49 -4.97 7.72
N LEU A 27 -3.84 -6.10 8.00
CA LEU A 27 -3.67 -7.22 7.09
C LEU A 27 -4.45 -8.44 7.58
N TYR A 28 -4.93 -9.25 6.65
CA TYR A 28 -5.60 -10.49 7.01
C TYR A 28 -4.60 -11.50 7.53
N ARG A 29 -5.07 -12.43 8.37
CA ARG A 29 -4.27 -13.53 8.92
C ARG A 29 -3.46 -14.28 7.89
N ALA A 30 -4.07 -14.59 6.76
CA ALA A 30 -3.43 -15.33 5.69
C ALA A 30 -2.20 -14.59 5.12
N ASP A 31 -2.25 -13.25 5.04
CA ASP A 31 -1.12 -12.46 4.54
C ASP A 31 0.01 -12.41 5.54
N VAL A 32 -0.31 -12.27 6.82
CA VAL A 32 0.72 -12.21 7.87
C VAL A 32 1.46 -13.55 7.94
N LEU A 33 0.74 -14.68 7.83
CA LEU A 33 1.37 -16.01 7.75
C LEU A 33 2.22 -16.17 6.49
N ALA A 34 1.76 -15.67 5.34
CA ALA A 34 2.53 -15.65 4.12
C ALA A 34 3.79 -14.77 4.24
N GLY A 35 3.68 -13.61 4.91
CA GLY A 35 4.79 -12.72 5.19
C GLY A 35 5.84 -13.32 6.12
N ILE A 36 5.41 -14.00 7.18
CA ILE A 36 6.30 -14.76 8.08
C ILE A 36 7.04 -15.84 7.29
N SER A 37 6.30 -16.63 6.48
CA SER A 37 6.90 -17.69 5.67
C SER A 37 7.89 -17.13 4.64
N GLY A 38 7.56 -16.00 4.02
CA GLY A 38 8.42 -15.29 3.06
C GLY A 38 9.70 -14.78 3.70
N ALA A 39 9.62 -14.14 4.87
CA ALA A 39 10.79 -13.67 5.61
C ALA A 39 11.72 -14.83 6.03
N LEU A 40 11.13 -15.93 6.52
CA LEU A 40 11.89 -17.13 6.88
C LEU A 40 12.58 -17.78 5.67
N SER A 41 11.96 -17.74 4.48
CA SER A 41 12.55 -18.29 3.26
C SER A 41 13.86 -17.59 2.84
N VAL A 42 14.04 -16.32 3.23
CA VAL A 42 15.27 -15.55 3.01
C VAL A 42 16.16 -15.48 4.25
N GLY A 43 15.85 -16.26 5.29
CA GLY A 43 16.63 -16.32 6.53
C GLY A 43 16.48 -15.07 7.41
N SER A 44 15.41 -14.28 7.26
CA SER A 44 15.18 -13.06 8.03
C SER A 44 14.06 -13.24 9.06
N THR A 45 14.28 -12.68 10.24
CA THR A 45 13.25 -12.50 11.29
C THR A 45 12.91 -11.02 11.48
N SER A 46 13.32 -10.15 10.55
CA SER A 46 13.03 -8.71 10.65
C SER A 46 11.54 -8.44 10.45
N PRO A 47 10.91 -7.64 11.34
CA PRO A 47 9.50 -7.27 11.22
C PRO A 47 9.21 -6.48 9.93
N ASP A 48 10.18 -5.71 9.42
CA ASP A 48 10.05 -4.98 8.16
C ASP A 48 9.97 -5.92 6.95
N VAL A 49 10.76 -7.01 6.96
CA VAL A 49 10.74 -8.02 5.89
C VAL A 49 9.41 -8.79 5.92
N VAL A 50 8.93 -9.13 7.12
CA VAL A 50 7.60 -9.74 7.30
C VAL A 50 6.50 -8.81 6.78
N ALA A 51 6.57 -7.52 7.10
CA ALA A 51 5.60 -6.53 6.63
C ALA A 51 5.60 -6.39 5.10
N LEU A 52 6.80 -6.40 4.48
CA LEU A 52 6.94 -6.34 3.03
C LEU A 52 6.29 -7.55 2.35
N GLU A 53 6.64 -8.77 2.77
CA GLU A 53 6.10 -9.99 2.16
C GLU A 53 4.60 -10.17 2.47
N ALA A 54 4.11 -9.71 3.63
CA ALA A 54 2.69 -9.71 3.95
C ALA A 54 1.91 -8.73 3.06
N ARG A 55 2.40 -7.52 2.83
CA ARG A 55 1.75 -6.56 1.91
C ARG A 55 1.70 -7.10 0.49
N LYS A 56 2.79 -7.68 0.02
CA LYS A 56 2.86 -8.35 -1.29
C LYS A 56 1.86 -9.50 -1.42
N ALA A 57 1.64 -10.27 -0.36
CA ALA A 57 0.59 -11.30 -0.32
C ALA A 57 -0.82 -10.69 -0.36
N ALA A 58 -1.05 -9.60 0.40
CA ALA A 58 -2.31 -8.88 0.41
C ALA A 58 -2.64 -8.27 -0.97
N ASP A 59 -1.64 -7.68 -1.64
CA ASP A 59 -1.75 -7.13 -2.99
C ASP A 59 -2.11 -8.21 -4.00
N ARG A 60 -1.45 -9.38 -3.95
CA ARG A 60 -1.78 -10.52 -4.81
C ARG A 60 -3.21 -11.01 -4.58
N ARG A 61 -3.68 -11.05 -3.33
CA ARG A 61 -5.08 -11.41 -3.04
C ARG A 61 -6.04 -10.33 -3.56
N GLY A 62 -5.70 -9.05 -3.38
CA GLY A 62 -6.48 -7.92 -3.93
C GLY A 62 -6.56 -7.98 -5.45
N ALA A 63 -5.45 -8.28 -6.12
CA ALA A 63 -5.39 -8.50 -7.56
C ALA A 63 -6.18 -9.73 -7.99
N ALA A 64 -6.13 -10.84 -7.24
CA ALA A 64 -6.95 -12.02 -7.50
C ALA A 64 -8.44 -11.70 -7.33
N SER A 65 -8.83 -10.97 -6.29
CA SER A 65 -10.21 -10.49 -6.10
C SER A 65 -10.63 -9.55 -7.22
N GLY A 66 -9.75 -8.64 -7.64
CA GLY A 66 -9.96 -7.76 -8.78
C GLY A 66 -10.01 -8.50 -10.11
N LEU A 67 -9.32 -9.63 -10.27
CA LEU A 67 -9.43 -10.54 -11.41
C LEU A 67 -10.76 -11.29 -11.39
N HIS A 68 -11.24 -11.74 -10.23
CA HIS A 68 -12.59 -12.28 -10.08
C HIS A 68 -13.66 -11.23 -10.43
N ASP A 69 -13.45 -9.97 -10.07
CA ASP A 69 -14.33 -8.85 -10.42
C ASP A 69 -14.15 -8.39 -11.88
N ALA A 70 -12.95 -8.53 -12.46
CA ALA A 70 -12.69 -8.29 -13.88
C ALA A 70 -13.26 -9.41 -14.75
N HIS A 71 -13.30 -10.66 -14.27
CA HIS A 71 -14.07 -11.76 -14.86
C HIS A 71 -15.58 -11.56 -14.66
N ARG A 72 -16.00 -10.77 -13.67
CA ARG A 72 -17.32 -10.13 -13.57
C ARG A 72 -17.35 -8.77 -14.29
N GLY A 73 -16.57 -8.60 -15.35
CA GLY A 73 -16.76 -7.51 -16.31
C GLY A 73 -16.60 -6.10 -15.74
N GLY A 74 -15.47 -5.82 -15.08
CA GLY A 74 -15.02 -4.44 -14.86
C GLY A 74 -14.90 -3.71 -16.20
N ARG A 75 -15.98 -3.06 -16.64
CA ARG A 75 -16.07 -2.44 -17.96
C ARG A 75 -15.32 -1.12 -17.96
N VAL A 76 -14.17 -1.09 -18.64
CA VAL A 76 -13.53 0.17 -19.02
C VAL A 76 -14.46 0.89 -19.99
N VAL A 77 -15.05 2.00 -19.55
CA VAL A 77 -15.93 2.84 -20.36
C VAL A 77 -15.20 4.08 -20.83
N VAL A 78 -15.35 4.42 -22.11
CA VAL A 78 -14.86 5.71 -22.63
C VAL A 78 -15.81 6.78 -22.14
N LEU A 79 -15.41 7.56 -21.12
CA LEU A 79 -16.26 8.56 -20.48
C LEU A 79 -16.87 9.55 -21.49
N ALA A 80 -16.15 9.92 -22.54
CA ALA A 80 -16.66 10.81 -23.59
C ALA A 80 -17.90 10.25 -24.32
N LYS A 81 -18.00 8.93 -24.49
CA LYS A 81 -19.16 8.25 -25.10
C LYS A 81 -20.35 8.13 -24.15
N HIS A 82 -20.09 8.24 -22.85
CA HIS A 82 -21.10 8.17 -21.79
C HIS A 82 -21.36 9.54 -21.16
N ARG A 83 -20.86 10.62 -21.78
CA ARG A 83 -21.16 11.99 -21.37
C ARG A 83 -22.65 12.22 -21.61
N SER A 84 -23.40 12.48 -20.54
CA SER A 84 -24.78 12.95 -20.64
C SER A 84 -24.82 14.24 -21.48
N ALA A 85 -25.81 14.36 -22.37
CA ALA A 85 -25.89 15.46 -23.34
C ALA A 85 -26.03 16.87 -22.72
N ALA A 86 -26.07 16.98 -21.39
CA ALA A 86 -26.28 18.23 -20.65
C ALA A 86 -25.37 18.32 -19.42
N VAL A 87 -24.05 18.26 -19.61
CA VAL A 87 -23.12 18.75 -18.58
C VAL A 87 -23.08 20.28 -18.70
N PRO A 88 -23.45 21.04 -17.66
CA PRO A 88 -23.38 22.50 -17.71
C PRO A 88 -21.94 22.95 -17.96
N ALA A 89 -21.77 24.09 -18.63
CA ALA A 89 -20.45 24.68 -18.84
C ALA A 89 -19.77 24.91 -17.50
N ASP A 90 -18.46 24.61 -17.41
CA ASP A 90 -17.69 24.94 -16.21
C ASP A 90 -17.42 26.45 -16.21
N GLU A 91 -18.20 27.19 -15.43
CA GLU A 91 -18.07 28.65 -15.30
C GLU A 91 -17.09 29.06 -14.20
N ARG A 92 -16.44 28.10 -13.52
CA ARG A 92 -15.47 28.45 -12.49
C ARG A 92 -14.26 29.15 -13.12
N PRO A 93 -13.75 30.22 -12.50
CA PRO A 93 -12.57 30.90 -12.99
C PRO A 93 -11.37 29.94 -12.95
N LEU A 94 -10.45 30.10 -13.91
CA LEU A 94 -9.20 29.35 -13.91
C LEU A 94 -8.46 29.59 -12.59
N PRO A 95 -7.83 28.56 -12.00
CA PRO A 95 -7.03 28.75 -10.80
C PRO A 95 -5.87 29.71 -11.08
N SER A 96 -5.66 30.67 -10.18
CA SER A 96 -4.51 31.58 -10.27
C SER A 96 -3.20 30.85 -10.00
N VAL A 97 -2.17 31.14 -10.81
CA VAL A 97 -0.80 30.63 -10.64
C VAL A 97 0.13 31.61 -9.92
N GLU A 98 -0.35 32.81 -9.60
CA GLU A 98 0.44 33.92 -9.02
C GLU A 98 1.20 33.51 -7.75
N LYS A 99 0.58 32.69 -6.89
CA LYS A 99 1.24 32.16 -5.68
C LYS A 99 2.46 31.30 -6.00
N TYR A 100 2.42 30.54 -7.10
CA TYR A 100 3.56 29.76 -7.55
C TYR A 100 4.64 30.65 -8.15
N ASP A 101 4.25 31.72 -8.86
CA ASP A 101 5.21 32.67 -9.41
C ASP A 101 5.99 33.39 -8.31
N THR A 102 5.35 33.73 -7.18
CA THR A 102 6.05 34.24 -5.98
C THR A 102 7.06 33.23 -5.43
N LEU A 103 6.68 31.95 -5.33
CA LEU A 103 7.58 30.90 -4.83
C LEU A 103 8.72 30.60 -5.81
N LEU A 104 8.51 30.84 -7.09
CA LEU A 104 9.49 30.62 -8.16
C LEU A 104 10.31 31.88 -8.49
N GLY A 105 10.04 33.01 -7.83
CA GLY A 105 10.71 34.29 -8.09
C GLY A 105 10.46 34.84 -9.50
N ARG A 106 9.30 34.52 -10.09
CA ARG A 106 8.93 34.85 -11.49
C ARG A 106 7.97 36.03 -11.58
N GLU A 107 8.20 37.08 -10.80
CA GLU A 107 7.40 38.29 -10.92
C GLU A 107 7.65 38.90 -12.32
N THR A 108 6.61 38.87 -13.16
CA THR A 108 6.62 39.55 -14.47
C THR A 108 6.55 41.05 -14.22
N SER A 109 7.65 41.75 -14.52
CA SER A 109 7.73 43.21 -14.50
C SER A 109 6.98 43.87 -15.65
#